data_AF-A0A165K538-F1
#
_entry.id   AF-A0A165K538-F1
#
_cell.length_a   1.000
_cell.length_b   1.000
_cell.length_c   1.000
_cell.angle_alpha   90.00
_cell.angle_beta   90.00
_cell.angle_gamma   90.00
#
_symmetry.space_group_name_H-M   'P 1'
#
loop_
_entity.id
_entity.type
_entity.pdbx_description
1 polymer ?
#
loop_
_entity_poly.entity_id
_entity_poly.type
_entity_poly.pdbx_seq_one_letter_code
_entity_poly.pdbx_strand_id
1 'polypeptide(L)' 'VPVYNADGSLNGHIKEYVELRIIIRDSAGNEHAERRDLPVANLAGKHDIFLGFDWLEQHNPLIDWRKQSL' A
#
# COMPACT_ATOMS: atom_id res chain seq x y z
N VAL A 1 3.66 -7.05 -15.94
CA VAL A 1 4.89 -6.51 -15.29
C VAL A 1 5.31 -7.48 -14.19
N PRO A 2 6.57 -7.96 -14.13
CA PRO A 2 6.99 -8.87 -13.06
C PRO A 2 6.99 -8.16 -11.69
N VAL A 3 6.56 -8.88 -10.65
CA VAL A 3 6.58 -8.42 -9.27
C VAL A 3 7.56 -9.28 -8.48
N TYR A 4 8.40 -8.63 -7.69
CA TYR A 4 9.37 -9.29 -6.84
C TYR A 4 9.07 -8.96 -5.37
N ASN A 5 9.28 -9.95 -4.51
CA ASN A 5 9.29 -9.75 -3.07
C ASN A 5 10.52 -8.95 -2.64
N ALA A 6 10.51 -8.48 -1.39
CA ALA A 6 11.63 -7.73 -0.81
C ALA A 6 12.94 -8.53 -0.76
N ASP A 7 12.88 -9.87 -0.71
CA ASP A 7 14.03 -10.77 -0.76
C ASP A 7 14.53 -11.06 -2.20
N GLY A 8 13.89 -10.45 -3.21
CA GLY A 8 14.23 -10.62 -4.63
C GLY A 8 13.61 -11.85 -5.29
N SER A 9 12.85 -12.68 -4.56
CA SER A 9 12.12 -13.80 -5.17
C SER A 9 10.98 -13.32 -6.07
N LEU A 10 10.70 -14.05 -7.16
CA LEU A 10 9.61 -13.72 -8.08
C LEU A 10 8.26 -14.02 -7.40
N ASN A 11 7.45 -12.98 -7.20
CA ASN A 11 6.08 -13.11 -6.69
C ASN A 11 5.08 -13.42 -7.82
N GLY A 12 5.39 -13.00 -9.04
CA GLY A 12 4.58 -13.32 -10.23
C GLY A 12 4.59 -12.19 -11.23
N HIS A 13 3.51 -12.07 -12.01
CA HIS A 13 3.33 -10.98 -12.97
C HIS A 13 1.98 -10.32 -12.71
N ILE A 14 1.95 -9.00 -12.70
CA ILE A 14 0.71 -8.22 -12.71
C ILE A 14 -0.02 -8.52 -14.01
N LYS A 15 -1.26 -9.01 -13.88
CA LYS A 15 -2.19 -9.30 -14.99
C LYS A 15 -3.49 -8.52 -14.88
N GLU A 16 -3.85 -8.11 -13.67
CA GLU A 16 -5.13 -7.50 -13.34
C GLU A 16 -4.93 -6.33 -12.38
N TYR A 17 -5.87 -5.40 -12.43
CA TYR A 17 -5.95 -4.25 -11.54
C TYR A 17 -7.37 -4.15 -10.98
N VAL A 18 -7.48 -3.61 -9.78
CA VAL A 18 -8.76 -3.32 -9.13
C VAL A 18 -8.77 -1.88 -8.63
N GLU A 19 -9.81 -1.12 -8.99
CA GLU A 19 -10.02 0.21 -8.42
C GLU A 19 -10.54 0.05 -6.99
N LEU A 20 -9.84 0.67 -6.03
CA LEU A 20 -10.28 0.73 -4.64
C LEU A 20 -10.45 2.18 -4.21
N ARG A 21 -11.47 2.42 -3.37
CA ARG A 21 -11.56 3.64 -2.57
C ARG A 21 -10.81 3.43 -1.27
N ILE A 22 -9.70 4.14 -1.09
CA ILE A 22 -8.85 4.07 0.10
C ILE A 22 -9.25 5.22 1.03
N ILE A 23 -9.45 4.92 2.31
CA ILE A 23 -9.73 5.91 3.36
C ILE A 23 -8.74 5.67 4.50
N ILE A 24 -7.91 6.67 4.78
CA ILE A 24 -6.87 6.63 5.82
C ILE A 24 -7.12 7.78 6.79
N ARG A 25 -7.03 7.49 8.10
CA ARG A 25 -7.09 8.51 9.16
C ARG A 25 -5.75 8.58 9.86
N ASP A 26 -5.27 9.79 10.09
CA ASP A 26 -4.09 10.03 10.93
C ASP A 26 -4.44 10.03 12.43
N SER A 27 -3.42 10.11 13.27
CA SER A 27 -3.55 10.14 14.74
C SER A 27 -4.31 11.37 15.27
N ALA A 28 -4.41 12.45 14.49
CA ALA A 28 -5.20 13.63 14.82
C ALA A 28 -6.66 13.50 14.36
N GLY A 29 -7.01 12.41 13.66
CA GLY A 29 -8.35 12.14 13.13
C GLY A 29 -8.64 12.77 11.77
N ASN A 30 -7.64 13.34 11.09
CA ASN A 30 -7.81 13.86 9.75
C ASN A 30 -7.97 12.70 8.76
N GLU A 31 -8.96 12.80 7.89
CA GLU A 31 -9.25 11.78 6.88
C GLU A 31 -8.65 12.16 5.52
N HIS A 32 -7.91 11.24 4.93
CA HIS A 32 -7.53 11.25 3.53
C HIS A 32 -8.33 10.17 2.79
N ALA A 33 -8.96 10.54 1.67
CA ALA A 33 -9.70 9.60 0.83
C ALA A 33 -9.32 9.77 -0.64
N GLU A 34 -9.03 8.66 -1.31
CA GLU A 34 -8.71 8.62 -2.75
C GLU A 34 -9.30 7.38 -3.43
N ARG A 35 -9.30 7.38 -4.76
CA ARG A 35 -9.53 6.18 -5.58
C ARG A 35 -8.26 5.88 -6.35
N ARG A 36 -7.86 4.61 -6.35
CA ARG A 36 -6.62 4.17 -7.00
C ARG A 36 -6.77 2.76 -7.54
N ASP A 37 -6.24 2.54 -8.74
CA ASP A 37 -6.04 1.21 -9.30
C ASP A 37 -4.85 0.53 -8.62
N LEU A 38 -5.10 -0.58 -7.95
CA LEU A 38 -4.03 -1.40 -7.36
C LEU A 38 -3.82 -2.68 -8.19
N PRO A 39 -2.57 -3.06 -8.46
CA PRO A 39 -2.29 -4.32 -9.11
C PRO A 39 -2.61 -5.50 -8.18
N VAL A 40 -3.24 -6.53 -8.73
CA VAL A 40 -3.50 -7.77 -7.97
C VAL A 40 -2.22 -8.60 -7.93
N ALA A 41 -1.74 -8.89 -6.72
CA ALA A 41 -0.56 -9.69 -6.46
C ALA A 41 -0.76 -10.63 -5.27
N ASN A 42 0.04 -11.70 -5.18
CA ASN A 42 -0.02 -12.64 -4.06
C ASN A 42 0.73 -12.06 -2.85
N LEU A 43 0.00 -11.49 -1.90
CA LEU A 43 0.55 -11.07 -0.63
C LEU A 43 0.62 -12.29 0.29
N ALA A 44 1.77 -12.95 0.38
CA ALA A 44 2.00 -14.15 1.21
C ALA A 44 1.89 -13.90 2.74
N GLY A 45 1.34 -12.75 3.16
CA GLY A 45 1.28 -12.26 4.52
C GLY A 45 -0.16 -12.10 5.03
N LYS A 46 -0.30 -11.39 6.15
CA LYS A 46 -1.58 -11.19 6.85
C LYS A 46 -2.42 -10.02 6.33
N HIS A 47 -1.89 -9.25 5.37
CA HIS A 47 -2.50 -8.01 4.91
C HIS A 47 -3.04 -8.18 3.50
N ASP A 48 -4.23 -7.64 3.26
CA ASP A 48 -4.91 -7.70 1.96
C ASP A 48 -4.43 -6.61 0.98
N ILE A 49 -3.85 -5.53 1.52
CA ILE A 49 -3.37 -4.38 0.74
C ILE A 49 -1.95 -4.03 1.20
N PHE A 50 -1.08 -3.74 0.24
CA PHE A 50 0.24 -3.18 0.44
C PHE A 50 0.31 -1.80 -0.22
N LEU A 51 0.51 -0.75 0.57
CA LEU A 51 0.81 0.60 0.07
C LEU A 51 2.34 0.76 -0.02
N GLY A 52 2.82 0.96 -1.24
CA GLY A 52 4.25 1.06 -1.53
C GLY A 52 4.85 2.41 -1.17
N PHE A 53 6.16 2.53 -1.44
CA PHE A 53 6.91 3.76 -1.24
C PHE A 53 6.42 4.91 -2.13
N ASP A 54 5.88 4.61 -3.32
CA ASP A 54 5.28 5.59 -4.21
C ASP A 54 4.14 6.36 -3.54
N TRP A 55 3.29 5.65 -2.79
CA TRP A 55 2.22 6.26 -2.02
C TRP A 55 2.75 7.14 -0.89
N LEU A 56 3.78 6.65 -0.17
CA LEU A 56 4.42 7.36 0.93
C LEU A 56 5.13 8.65 0.45
N GLU A 57 5.87 8.59 -0.65
CA GLU A 57 6.56 9.75 -1.23
C GLU A 57 5.57 10.80 -1.72
N GLN A 58 4.46 10.37 -2.33
CA GLN A 58 3.44 11.28 -2.84
C GLN A 58 2.71 12.04 -1.72
N HIS A 59 2.39 11.37 -0.61
CA HIS A 59 1.55 11.94 0.46
C HIS A 59 2.34 12.46 1.65
N ASN A 60 3.60 12.02 1.82
CA ASN A 60 4.51 12.37 2.89
C ASN A 60 3.84 12.43 4.29
N PRO A 61 3.14 11.35 4.72
CA PRO A 61 2.46 11.37 6.00
C PRO A 61 3.46 11.36 7.16
N LEU A 62 3.07 11.93 8.29
CA LEU A 62 3.81 11.76 9.54
C LEU A 62 3.57 10.35 10.08
N ILE A 63 4.65 9.56 10.23
CA ILE A 63 4.57 8.20 10.78
C ILE A 63 5.29 8.17 12.14
N ASP A 64 4.56 7.83 13.20
CA ASP A 64 5.14 7.44 14.47
C ASP A 64 5.57 5.96 14.40
N TRP A 65 6.81 5.75 13.98
CA TRP A 65 7.40 4.41 13.83
C TRP A 65 7.46 3.62 15.15
N ARG A 66 7.43 4.28 16.31
CA ARG A 66 7.46 3.60 17.62
C ARG A 66 6.08 3.08 18.00
N LYS A 67 5.03 3.80 17.65
CA LYS A 67 3.63 3.41 17.91
C LYS A 67 2.98 2.68 16.75
N GLN A 68 3.65 2.64 15.59
CA GLN A 68 3.13 2.11 14.34
C GLN A 68 1.81 2.79 13.94
N SER A 69 1.76 4.12 14.08
CA SER A 69 0.59 4.94 13.74
C SER A 69 0.96 6.04 12.75
N LEU A 70 0.00 6.39 11.90
CA LEU A 70 -0.08 7.69 11.23
C LEU A 70 -0.61 8.73 12.23
#